data_AF-A0A9N9QDI9-F1
#
_entry.id   AF-A0A9N9QDI9-F1
#
_cell.length_a   1.000
_cell.length_b   1.000
_cell.length_c   1.000
_cell.angle_alpha   90.00
_cell.angle_beta   90.00
_cell.angle_gamma   90.00
#
_symmetry.space_group_name_H-M   'P 1'
#
loop_
_entity.id
_entity.type
_entity.pdbx_description
1 polymer ?
#
loop_
_entity_poly.entity_id
_entity_poly.type
_entity_poly.pdbx_seq_one_letter_code
_entity_poly.pdbx_strand_id
1 'polypeptide(L)'
;MLARLHEPNVLQARVEADGLQRRNGQWTVLDENHLPGFPRLPLDYLRDLTFGTYQLELAPTYVQHKLQRGHTEIIELDLSANDPGLITLIIFSRFRNATKHQLWIAFNQDVQDDAGLVQGL
;
A
#
# COMPACT_ATOMS: atom_id res chain seq x y z
N MET A 1 -7.66 17.94 4.49
CA MET A 1 -6.84 16.81 4.98
C MET A 1 -7.27 16.33 6.37
N LEU A 2 -7.42 17.21 7.37
CA LEU A 2 -7.88 16.83 8.73
C LEU A 2 -9.24 16.08 8.75
N ALA A 3 -10.16 16.40 7.85
CA ALA A 3 -11.45 15.71 7.74
C ALA A 3 -11.31 14.18 7.55
N ARG A 4 -10.27 13.72 6.82
CA ARG A 4 -10.02 12.30 6.58
C ARG A 4 -9.57 11.53 7.83
N LEU A 5 -9.07 12.22 8.87
CA LEU A 5 -8.74 11.59 10.15
C LEU A 5 -9.98 11.19 10.95
N HIS A 6 -11.12 11.80 10.66
CA HIS A 6 -12.39 11.50 11.30
C HIS A 6 -13.23 10.50 10.50
N GLU A 7 -12.83 10.19 9.27
CA GLU A 7 -13.49 9.18 8.45
C GLU A 7 -13.14 7.77 8.98
N PRO A 8 -14.13 6.87 9.13
CA PRO A 8 -13.87 5.50 9.55
C PRO A 8 -13.04 4.76 8.49
N ASN A 9 -12.03 4.02 8.94
CA ASN A 9 -11.22 3.18 8.05
C ASN A 9 -12.00 1.91 7.66
N VAL A 10 -12.79 2.01 6.60
CA VAL A 10 -13.60 0.89 6.08
C VAL A 10 -12.74 -0.32 5.70
N LEU A 11 -11.52 -0.08 5.20
CA LEU A 11 -10.60 -1.16 4.85
C LEU A 11 -10.14 -1.94 6.08
N GLN A 12 -9.86 -1.25 7.18
CA GLN A 12 -9.51 -1.91 8.44
C GLN A 12 -10.65 -2.81 8.93
N ALA A 13 -11.89 -2.30 8.92
CA ALA A 13 -13.05 -3.09 9.31
C ALA A 13 -13.22 -4.36 8.45
N ARG A 14 -12.99 -4.24 7.13
CA ARG A 14 -13.01 -5.39 6.21
C ARG A 14 -11.90 -6.41 6.51
N VAL A 15 -10.67 -5.95 6.69
CA VAL A 15 -9.52 -6.82 7.03
C VAL A 15 -9.82 -7.63 8.28
N GLU A 16 -10.37 -6.98 9.32
CA GLU A 16 -10.71 -7.62 10.59
C GLU A 16 -11.87 -8.63 10.45
N ALA A 17 -12.92 -8.28 9.71
CA ALA A 17 -14.10 -9.13 9.48
C ALA A 17 -13.76 -10.39 8.67
N ASP A 18 -12.95 -10.24 7.62
CA ASP A 18 -12.58 -11.31 6.69
C ASP A 18 -11.37 -12.13 7.20
N GLY A 19 -10.77 -11.71 8.32
CA GLY A 19 -9.63 -12.41 8.95
C GLY A 19 -8.34 -12.39 8.12
N LEU A 20 -8.20 -11.42 7.22
CA LEU A 20 -7.11 -11.36 6.23
C LEU A 20 -5.73 -11.26 6.89
N GLN A 21 -5.65 -10.70 8.10
CA GLN A 21 -4.43 -10.60 8.91
C GLN A 21 -3.84 -11.95 9.33
N ARG A 22 -4.63 -13.03 9.32
CA ARG A 22 -4.16 -14.39 9.70
C ARG A 22 -3.85 -15.26 8.49
N ARG A 23 -4.16 -14.80 7.29
CA ARG A 23 -4.05 -15.58 6.07
C ARG A 23 -2.60 -15.60 5.57
N ASN A 24 -2.19 -16.76 5.05
CA ASN A 24 -0.94 -16.86 4.30
C ASN A 24 -1.16 -16.23 2.92
N GLY A 25 -0.50 -15.10 2.68
CA GLY A 25 -0.55 -14.37 1.42
C GLY A 25 0.24 -15.05 0.31
N GLN A 26 -0.17 -14.82 -0.94
CA GLN A 26 0.59 -15.24 -2.12
C GLN A 26 1.56 -14.12 -2.50
N TRP A 27 2.71 -14.11 -1.83
CA TRP A 27 3.74 -13.09 -2.04
C TRP A 27 4.32 -13.19 -3.45
N THR A 28 4.13 -12.12 -4.21
CA THR A 28 4.66 -11.96 -5.56
C THR A 28 5.66 -10.82 -5.56
N VAL A 29 6.75 -11.00 -6.30
CA VAL A 29 7.78 -9.98 -6.47
C VAL A 29 7.19 -8.74 -7.13
N LEU A 30 7.38 -7.58 -6.52
CA LEU A 30 7.00 -6.32 -7.16
C LEU A 30 7.92 -6.06 -8.36
N ASP A 31 7.30 -5.91 -9.52
CA ASP A 31 7.95 -5.40 -10.73
C ASP A 31 7.22 -4.13 -11.18
N GLU A 32 7.86 -3.29 -11.96
CA GLU A 32 7.29 -2.05 -12.52
C GLU A 32 6.01 -2.31 -13.33
N ASN A 33 5.85 -3.54 -13.83
CA ASN A 33 4.70 -3.99 -14.61
C ASN A 33 3.55 -4.55 -13.75
N HIS A 34 3.76 -4.79 -12.44
CA HIS A 34 2.75 -5.41 -11.58
C HIS A 34 1.74 -4.43 -10.98
N LEU A 35 2.00 -3.12 -11.04
CA LEU A 35 1.11 -2.07 -10.52
C LEU A 35 0.86 -0.93 -11.54
N PRO A 36 0.36 -1.23 -12.75
CA PRO A 36 -0.06 -0.19 -13.67
C PRO A 36 -1.15 0.67 -13.01
N GLY A 37 -1.03 1.99 -13.13
CA GLY A 37 -2.00 2.94 -12.59
C GLY A 37 -1.85 3.28 -11.10
N PHE A 38 -0.91 2.68 -10.36
CA PHE A 38 -0.68 3.09 -8.98
C PHE A 38 -0.22 4.56 -8.94
N PRO A 39 -0.84 5.42 -8.11
CA PRO A 39 -0.68 6.86 -8.22
C PRO A 39 0.77 7.29 -7.93
N ARG A 40 1.36 8.02 -8.88
CA ARG A 40 2.65 8.70 -8.70
C ARG A 40 2.40 10.07 -8.11
N LEU A 41 2.65 10.21 -6.81
CA LEU A 41 2.46 11.47 -6.10
C LEU A 41 3.73 12.34 -6.18
N PRO A 42 3.62 13.64 -6.50
CA PRO A 42 4.77 14.53 -6.52
C PRO A 42 5.30 14.76 -5.11
N LEU A 43 6.61 15.04 -5.01
CA LEU A 43 7.29 15.16 -3.72
C LEU A 43 6.70 16.28 -2.83
N ASP A 44 6.27 17.39 -3.43
CA ASP A 44 5.66 18.50 -2.68
C ASP A 44 4.30 18.09 -2.08
N TYR A 45 3.49 17.35 -2.83
CA TYR A 45 2.24 16.79 -2.29
C TYR A 45 2.50 15.83 -1.14
N LEU A 46 3.51 14.97 -1.27
CA LEU A 46 3.91 14.06 -0.21
C LEU A 46 4.39 14.81 1.03
N ARG A 47 5.13 15.92 0.87
CA ARG A 47 5.61 16.76 1.98
C ARG A 47 4.44 17.37 2.74
N ASP A 48 3.46 17.88 2.03
CA ASP A 48 2.24 18.44 2.61
C ASP A 48 1.43 17.35 3.33
N LEU A 49 1.32 16.17 2.71
CA LEU A 49 0.64 15.01 3.27
C LEU A 49 1.31 14.53 4.57
N THR A 50 2.64 14.50 4.62
CA THR A 50 3.39 14.02 5.78
C THR A 50 3.69 15.11 6.81
N PHE A 51 3.13 16.31 6.65
CA PHE A 51 3.40 17.48 7.50
C PHE A 51 4.90 17.80 7.65
N GLY A 52 5.68 17.62 6.58
CA GLY A 52 7.12 17.89 6.54
C GLY A 52 7.95 16.81 5.83
N THR A 53 9.24 17.07 5.65
CA THR A 53 10.17 16.17 4.92
C THR A 53 10.67 14.99 5.75
N TYR A 54 10.57 15.07 7.08
CA TYR A 54 11.13 14.05 7.98
C TYR A 54 10.67 12.64 7.60
N GLN A 55 9.37 12.41 7.44
CA GLN A 55 8.85 11.08 7.08
C GLN A 55 9.34 10.60 5.70
N LEU A 56 9.55 11.53 4.75
CA LEU A 56 10.05 11.22 3.41
C LEU A 56 11.54 10.84 3.46
N GLU A 57 12.33 11.55 4.26
CA GLU A 57 13.74 11.23 4.51
C GLU A 57 13.90 9.87 5.18
N LEU A 58 12.90 9.42 5.96
CA LEU A 58 12.90 8.10 6.57
C LEU A 58 12.47 6.98 5.61
N ALA A 59 11.72 7.27 4.54
CA ALA A 59 11.18 6.24 3.65
C ALA A 59 12.25 5.28 3.08
N PRO A 60 13.44 5.74 2.62
CA PRO A 60 14.51 4.85 2.17
C PRO A 60 14.97 3.87 3.26
N THR A 61 15.00 4.29 4.53
CA THR A 61 15.42 3.41 5.62
C THR A 61 14.43 2.28 5.88
N TYR A 62 13.13 2.51 5.66
CA TYR A 62 12.13 1.44 5.75
C TYR A 62 12.32 0.41 4.64
N VAL A 63 12.66 0.85 3.42
CA VAL A 63 13.01 -0.04 2.30
C VAL A 63 14.28 -0.82 2.61
N GLN A 64 15.34 -0.18 3.12
CA GLN A 64 16.56 -0.88 3.50
C GLN A 64 16.33 -1.91 4.62
N HIS A 65 15.56 -1.58 5.64
CA HIS A 65 15.21 -2.52 6.71
C HIS A 65 14.40 -3.70 6.21
N LYS A 66 13.54 -3.51 5.21
CA LYS A 66 12.86 -4.60 4.50
C LYS A 66 13.85 -5.55 3.89
N LEU A 67 14.73 -5.03 3.05
CA LEU A 67 15.70 -5.82 2.29
C LEU A 67 16.66 -6.59 3.22
N GLN A 68 17.17 -5.92 4.25
CA GLN A 68 18.12 -6.53 5.20
C GLN A 68 17.50 -7.62 6.08
N ARG A 69 16.24 -7.47 6.50
CA ARG A 69 15.61 -8.40 7.47
C ARG A 69 14.71 -9.45 6.82
N GLY A 70 14.14 -9.13 5.65
CA GLY A 70 13.32 -10.04 4.87
C GLY A 70 14.10 -11.21 4.28
N HIS A 71 15.45 -11.10 4.22
CA HIS A 71 16.31 -11.98 3.41
C HIS A 71 15.91 -12.01 1.93
N THR A 72 15.23 -10.95 1.47
CA THR A 72 14.75 -10.78 0.10
C THR A 72 15.29 -9.47 -0.44
N GLU A 73 15.86 -9.49 -1.64
CA GLU A 73 16.41 -8.29 -2.32
C GLU A 73 15.32 -7.43 -2.99
N ILE A 74 14.05 -7.76 -2.73
CA ILE A 74 12.88 -7.27 -3.46
C ILE A 74 11.72 -7.00 -2.50
N ILE A 75 10.85 -6.05 -2.88
CA ILE A 75 9.60 -5.81 -2.17
C ILE A 75 8.59 -6.83 -2.70
N GLU A 76 8.02 -7.63 -1.80
CA GLU A 76 6.95 -8.56 -2.14
C GLU A 76 5.59 -7.92 -1.84
N LEU A 77 4.65 -8.07 -2.77
CA LEU A 77 3.25 -7.71 -2.60
C LEU A 77 2.39 -8.97 -2.68
N ASP A 78 1.37 -9.04 -1.83
CA ASP A 78 0.26 -9.99 -2.05
C ASP A 78 -0.80 -9.27 -2.88
N LEU A 79 -0.86 -9.62 -4.16
CA LEU A 79 -1.95 -9.29 -5.07
C LEU A 79 -2.88 -10.50 -5.09
N SER A 80 -3.65 -10.66 -4.02
CA SER A 80 -4.38 -11.90 -3.80
C SER A 80 -5.40 -12.14 -4.92
N ALA A 81 -5.28 -13.24 -5.66
CA ALA A 81 -6.27 -13.60 -6.69
C ALA A 81 -7.69 -13.76 -6.12
N ASN A 82 -7.80 -14.06 -4.82
CA ASN A 82 -9.08 -14.19 -4.12
C ASN A 82 -9.68 -12.84 -3.68
N ASP A 83 -8.87 -11.78 -3.61
CA ASP A 83 -9.28 -10.46 -3.14
C ASP A 83 -8.78 -9.41 -4.15
N PRO A 84 -9.35 -9.40 -5.37
CA PRO A 84 -8.99 -8.42 -6.38
C PRO A 84 -9.21 -7.02 -5.81
N GLY A 85 -8.26 -6.12 -6.09
CA GLY A 85 -8.31 -4.75 -5.58
C GLY A 85 -7.64 -4.54 -4.22
N LEU A 86 -6.96 -5.55 -3.67
CA LEU A 86 -6.25 -5.43 -2.41
C LEU A 86 -4.75 -5.71 -2.60
N ILE A 87 -3.94 -4.74 -2.17
CA ILE A 87 -2.48 -4.85 -2.12
C ILE A 87 -2.09 -5.01 -0.66
N THR A 88 -1.24 -6.00 -0.38
CA THR A 88 -0.65 -6.18 0.94
C THR A 88 0.85 -6.09 0.87
N LEU A 89 1.47 -5.37 1.81
CA LEU A 89 2.90 -5.40 2.01
C LEU A 89 3.25 -5.49 3.49
N ILE A 90 4.45 -5.94 3.80
CA ILE A 90 4.94 -5.96 5.16
C ILE A 90 5.91 -4.79 5.32
N ILE A 91 5.83 -3.98 6.38
CA ILE A 91 6.92 -3.05 6.78
C ILE A 91 7.54 -3.47 8.13
N PHE A 92 8.75 -3.01 8.46
CA PHE A 92 9.39 -3.28 9.77
C PHE A 92 9.54 -1.96 10.52
N SER A 93 9.20 -1.94 11.80
CA SER A 93 9.40 -0.78 12.65
C SER A 93 10.87 -0.42 12.77
N ARG A 94 11.20 0.87 12.83
CA ARG A 94 12.55 1.35 13.15
C ARG A 94 12.75 1.63 14.64
N PHE A 95 11.66 1.83 15.41
CA PHE A 95 11.73 2.41 16.76
C PHE A 95 11.56 1.37 17.89
N ARG A 96 10.98 0.19 17.63
CA ARG A 96 10.83 -0.88 18.63
C ARG A 96 11.10 -2.23 17.99
N ASN A 97 12.23 -2.86 18.33
CA ASN A 97 12.61 -4.26 18.05
C ASN A 97 12.33 -4.78 16.63
N ALA A 98 12.25 -3.90 15.63
CA ALA A 98 11.78 -4.22 14.29
C ALA A 98 10.52 -5.09 14.21
N THR A 99 9.51 -4.68 14.98
CA THR A 99 8.18 -5.27 14.88
C THR A 99 7.72 -5.31 13.43
N LYS A 100 7.23 -6.48 13.00
CA LYS A 100 6.62 -6.72 11.70
C LYS A 100 5.24 -6.06 11.67
N HIS A 101 4.99 -5.21 10.69
CA HIS A 101 3.67 -4.62 10.44
C HIS A 101 3.18 -5.04 9.06
N GLN A 102 1.91 -5.39 8.95
CA GLN A 102 1.26 -5.69 7.68
C GLN A 102 0.39 -4.50 7.29
N LEU A 103 0.63 -3.96 6.10
CA LEU A 103 -0.12 -2.86 5.52
C LEU A 103 -1.04 -3.40 4.45
N TRP A 104 -2.25 -2.87 4.44
CA TRP A 104 -3.30 -3.17 3.47
C TRP A 104 -3.67 -1.89 2.73
N ILE A 105 -3.68 -1.96 1.41
CA ILE A 105 -4.03 -0.85 0.53
C ILE A 105 -5.12 -1.35 -0.42
N ALA A 106 -6.29 -0.73 -0.36
CA ALA A 106 -7.33 -0.94 -1.37
C ALA A 106 -6.95 -0.17 -2.63
N PHE A 107 -6.71 -0.89 -3.71
CA PHE A 107 -6.36 -0.34 -5.01
C PHE A 107 -6.89 -1.26 -6.12
N ASN A 108 -7.92 -0.80 -6.83
CA ASN A 108 -8.46 -1.51 -7.98
C ASN A 108 -7.64 -1.16 -9.22
N GLN A 109 -6.99 -2.15 -9.82
CA GLN A 109 -6.28 -1.99 -11.10
C GLN A 109 -7.24 -1.77 -12.28
N ASP A 110 -8.51 -2.15 -12.14
CA ASP A 110 -9.53 -2.08 -13.19
C ASP A 110 -10.13 -0.67 -13.41
N VAL A 111 -9.41 0.39 -13.08
CA VAL A 111 -9.72 1.70 -13.66
C VAL A 111 -9.01 1.78 -15.02
N GLN A 112 -9.46 0.95 -15.96
CA GLN A 112 -9.48 1.40 -17.35
C GLN A 112 -10.31 2.68 -17.34
N ASP A 113 -9.73 3.78 -17.79
CA ASP A 113 -10.41 5.05 -17.99
C ASP A 113 -11.74 4.80 -18.74
N ASP A 114 -12.85 4.75 -18.01
CA ASP A 114 -14.20 4.90 -18.53
C ASP A 114 -14.45 6.39 -18.91
N ALA A 115 -13.46 7.00 -19.58
CA ALA A 115 -13.58 8.28 -20.26
C ALA A 115 -14.14 8.06 -21.68
N GLY A 116 -15.07 7.11 -21.84
CA GLY A 116 -15.48 6.57 -23.15
C GLY A 116 -16.97 6.40 -23.39
N LEU A 117 -17.87 6.70 -22.43
CA LEU A 117 -19.32 6.55 -22.65
C LEU A 117 -20.13 7.72 -22.07
N VAL A 118 -19.95 8.90 -22.67
CA VAL A 118 -21.09 9.79 -22.91
C VAL A 118 -21.57 9.51 -24.33
N GLN A 119 -22.30 8.40 -24.50
CA GLN A 119 -23.23 8.25 -25.62
C GLN A 119 -24.59 8.73 -25.15
N GLY A 120 -25.18 9.59 -25.98
CA GLY A 120 -26.35 10.37 -25.62
C GLY A 120 -27.58 9.53 -25.27
N LEU A 121 -28.38 10.12 -24.38
CA LEU A 121 -29.81 10.28 -24.51
C LEU A 121 -30.16 11.66 -23.94
#